data_AF-A0A963S7G4-F1
#
_entry.id   AF-A0A963S7G4-F1
#
_cell.length_a   1.000
_cell.length_b   1.000
_cell.length_c   1.000
_cell.angle_alpha   90.00
_cell.angle_beta   90.00
_cell.angle_gamma   90.00
#
_symmetry.space_group_name_H-M   'P 1'
#
loop_
_entity.id
_entity.type
_entity.pdbx_description
1 polymer ?
#
loop_
_entity_poly.entity_id
_entity_poly.type
_entity_poly.pdbx_seq_one_letter_code
_entity_poly.pdbx_strand_id
1 'polypeptide(L)'
;MAVLFTMAGIGVNQPNRPDDVERLTARLVKIGKLSPKHAMSYERREYMNFLPNTGGPQQCYAPAPMPMGMTPARVPGLSDALVAAIISVQNHFMLRPDVIISSGGTTARYLGNWEVKTIAKNVQLPGRLREAWDLVNPLLPKGSYCSSGYRSSERQRELLHNFFNVTYKADIIAKYGQAAYDAAATNLVANEAKVLEMVRGVGQAIATPGRSAHQQSKAIDVGGPSTIDNEQVKVIAQVARANPHLLSGKVLKERNGCVHFEIR
;
A
#
# COMPACT_ATOMS: atom_id res chain seq x y z
N MET A 1 -16.07 2.60 15.61
CA MET A 1 -15.38 3.00 16.84
C MET A 1 -14.10 3.72 16.46
N ALA A 2 -14.13 5.05 16.49
CA ALA A 2 -13.00 5.91 16.22
C ALA A 2 -12.57 6.59 17.53
N VAL A 3 -11.29 6.95 17.61
CA VAL A 3 -10.65 7.80 18.63
C VAL A 3 -10.33 7.11 19.95
N LEU A 4 -9.14 6.50 20.06
CA LEU A 4 -8.51 6.26 21.37
C LEU A 4 -7.00 5.95 21.27
N PHE A 5 -6.26 6.69 20.43
CA PHE A 5 -4.80 6.68 20.53
C PHE A 5 -4.33 8.04 21.05
N THR A 6 -3.92 7.99 22.33
CA THR A 6 -3.05 8.90 23.08
C THR A 6 -3.56 10.33 23.24
N MET A 7 -4.07 10.68 24.44
CA MET A 7 -4.31 12.09 24.78
C MET A 7 -3.01 12.91 24.89
N ALA A 8 -1.87 12.27 25.17
CA ALA A 8 -0.57 12.94 25.38
C ALA A 8 0.52 12.60 24.34
N GLY A 9 0.26 11.65 23.43
CA GLY A 9 1.31 11.05 22.58
C GLY A 9 2.24 10.07 23.32
N ILE A 10 3.00 9.26 22.58
CA ILE A 10 4.05 8.38 23.09
C ILE A 10 5.41 8.96 22.70
N GLY A 11 6.34 9.03 23.65
CA GLY A 11 7.69 9.56 23.45
C GLY A 11 7.80 11.08 23.36
N VAL A 12 6.74 11.81 23.75
CA VAL A 12 6.69 13.28 23.68
C VAL A 12 7.01 13.87 25.05
N ASN A 13 8.24 14.38 25.25
CA ASN A 13 8.70 15.31 26.32
C ASN A 13 8.14 15.15 27.76
N GLN A 14 7.52 14.02 28.07
CA GLN A 14 6.85 13.67 29.32
C GLN A 14 6.89 12.13 29.48
N PRO A 15 6.81 11.61 30.72
CA PRO A 15 6.71 10.17 30.94
C PRO A 15 5.48 9.57 30.23
N ASN A 16 5.68 8.43 29.57
CA ASN A 16 4.57 7.70 28.94
C ASN A 16 3.60 7.17 30.00
N ARG A 17 2.29 7.34 29.79
CA ARG A 17 1.27 6.76 30.66
C ARG A 17 1.18 5.24 30.42
N PRO A 18 1.13 4.39 31.46
CA PRO A 18 1.06 2.94 31.31
C PRO A 18 -0.06 2.47 30.37
N ASP A 19 -1.27 3.03 30.50
CA ASP A 19 -2.42 2.66 29.66
C ASP A 19 -2.21 2.98 28.18
N ASP A 20 -1.47 4.05 27.86
CA ASP A 20 -1.16 4.43 26.48
C ASP A 20 -0.15 3.43 25.87
N VAL A 21 0.82 2.98 26.67
CA VAL A 21 1.79 1.95 26.28
C VAL A 21 1.10 0.62 26.04
N GLU A 22 0.21 0.18 26.93
CA GLU A 22 -0.53 -1.07 26.79
C GLU A 22 -1.40 -1.09 25.52
N ARG A 23 -2.16 0.00 25.28
CA ARG A 23 -2.99 0.14 24.06
C ARG A 23 -2.14 0.10 22.79
N LEU A 24 -1.00 0.78 22.79
CA LEU A 24 -0.07 0.76 21.66
C LEU A 24 0.47 -0.66 21.42
N THR A 25 0.95 -1.33 22.46
CA THR A 25 1.42 -2.72 22.38
C THR A 25 0.35 -3.63 21.80
N ALA A 26 -0.87 -3.59 22.33
CA ALA A 26 -1.98 -4.41 21.84
C ALA A 26 -2.27 -4.15 20.35
N ARG A 27 -2.17 -2.88 19.92
CA ARG A 27 -2.34 -2.51 18.51
C ARG A 27 -1.22 -3.05 17.62
N LEU A 28 0.03 -2.93 18.04
CA LEU A 28 1.18 -3.44 17.30
C LEU A 28 1.15 -4.97 17.19
N VAL A 29 0.75 -5.67 18.25
CA VAL A 29 0.52 -7.12 18.22
C VAL A 29 -0.59 -7.47 17.22
N LYS A 30 -1.70 -6.73 17.22
CA LYS A 30 -2.77 -6.92 16.22
C LYS A 30 -2.26 -6.68 14.79
N ILE A 31 -1.42 -5.67 14.57
CA ILE A 31 -0.80 -5.39 13.27
C ILE A 31 0.09 -6.55 12.83
N GLY A 32 0.95 -7.07 13.71
CA GLY A 32 1.82 -8.20 13.41
C GLY A 32 1.04 -9.46 13.04
N LYS A 33 -0.13 -9.70 13.65
CA LYS A 33 -1.03 -10.80 13.25
C LYS A 33 -1.67 -10.60 11.88
N LEU A 34 -2.00 -9.36 11.50
CA LEU A 34 -2.63 -9.04 10.23
C LEU A 34 -1.65 -9.07 9.05
N SER A 35 -0.37 -8.85 9.30
CA SER A 35 0.65 -8.82 8.27
C SER A 35 1.88 -9.59 8.76
N PRO A 36 2.01 -10.90 8.45
CA PRO A 36 3.08 -11.74 8.98
C PRO A 36 4.50 -11.31 8.57
N LYS A 37 4.67 -10.56 7.48
CA LYS A 37 5.96 -9.89 7.16
C LYS A 37 6.34 -8.84 8.20
N HIS A 38 5.36 -8.33 8.93
CA HIS A 38 5.45 -7.43 10.08
C HIS A 38 5.07 -8.15 11.38
N ALA A 39 4.88 -9.48 11.36
CA ALA A 39 4.95 -10.27 12.57
C ALA A 39 6.39 -10.11 13.03
N MET A 40 6.57 -9.18 13.95
CA MET A 40 7.75 -9.13 14.78
C MET A 40 8.05 -10.56 15.23
N SER A 41 9.33 -10.88 15.45
CA SER A 41 9.75 -12.02 16.27
C SER A 41 9.33 -11.77 17.72
N TYR A 42 8.04 -11.52 17.94
CA TYR A 42 7.33 -11.54 19.20
C TYR A 42 6.99 -13.00 19.45
N GLU A 43 8.03 -13.83 19.61
CA GLU A 43 7.81 -15.08 20.30
C GLU A 43 7.29 -14.72 21.69
N ARG A 44 6.04 -15.11 21.90
CA ARG A 44 5.19 -15.25 23.09
C ARG A 44 5.83 -15.28 24.50
N ARG A 45 7.15 -15.34 24.67
CA ARG A 45 7.84 -15.56 25.94
C ARG A 45 8.16 -14.29 26.73
N GLU A 46 8.46 -13.16 26.10
CA GLU A 46 8.86 -11.97 26.88
C GLU A 46 7.69 -11.21 27.53
N TYR A 47 6.49 -11.27 26.95
CA TYR A 47 5.33 -10.55 27.50
C TYR A 47 4.55 -11.31 28.58
N MET A 48 4.67 -12.64 28.65
CA MET A 48 4.09 -13.41 29.77
C MET A 48 4.91 -13.28 31.05
N ASN A 49 6.14 -12.77 30.97
CA ASN A 49 7.00 -12.51 32.13
C ASN A 49 6.79 -11.12 32.75
N PHE A 50 5.85 -10.32 32.24
CA PHE A 50 5.42 -9.06 32.86
C PHE A 50 4.31 -9.24 33.90
N LEU A 51 3.82 -10.47 34.10
CA LEU A 51 3.20 -10.87 35.35
C LEU A 51 4.30 -11.34 36.30
N PRO A 52 4.25 -11.02 37.60
CA PRO A 52 5.34 -11.30 38.53
C PRO A 52 5.62 -12.81 38.65
N ASN A 53 6.71 -13.22 37.99
CA ASN A 53 7.77 -14.18 38.36
C ASN A 53 7.41 -15.59 38.87
N THR A 54 8.00 -16.63 38.25
CA THR A 54 8.92 -17.57 38.93
C THR A 54 9.76 -18.39 37.93
N GLY A 55 11.05 -18.05 37.79
CA GLY A 55 12.15 -19.03 37.68
C GLY A 55 12.56 -19.58 36.31
N GLY A 56 13.75 -19.20 35.83
CA GLY A 56 14.54 -19.98 34.85
C GLY A 56 15.56 -19.15 34.05
N PRO A 57 16.82 -19.60 33.87
CA PRO A 57 17.85 -18.83 33.18
C PRO A 57 17.60 -18.75 31.66
N GLN A 58 17.63 -17.52 31.12
CA GLN A 58 17.46 -17.21 29.70
C GLN A 58 18.80 -17.27 28.96
N GLN A 59 18.84 -17.99 27.83
CA GLN A 59 19.82 -17.77 26.76
C GLN A 59 19.21 -16.80 25.74
N CYS A 60 19.75 -15.58 25.69
CA CYS A 60 19.32 -14.55 24.74
C CYS A 60 20.01 -14.76 23.40
N TYR A 61 19.23 -14.95 22.32
CA TYR A 61 19.74 -14.75 20.97
C TYR A 61 19.76 -13.24 20.66
N ALA A 62 20.95 -12.72 20.39
CA ALA A 62 21.12 -11.31 20.04
C ALA A 62 20.49 -11.02 18.65
N PRO A 63 19.66 -9.97 18.51
CA PRO A 63 19.22 -9.51 17.20
C PRO A 63 20.41 -8.98 16.38
N ALA A 64 20.29 -9.06 15.06
CA ALA A 64 21.32 -8.61 14.12
C ALA A 64 21.77 -7.17 14.41
N PRO A 65 23.08 -6.85 14.30
CA PRO A 65 23.60 -5.54 14.62
C PRO A 65 23.01 -4.48 13.70
N MET A 66 22.36 -3.49 14.32
CA MET A 66 21.92 -2.27 13.65
C MET A 66 23.14 -1.47 13.16
N PRO A 67 23.04 -0.73 12.05
CA PRO A 67 24.12 0.11 11.56
C PRO A 67 24.60 1.09 12.64
N MET A 68 25.90 1.06 12.90
CA MET A 68 26.59 1.78 13.97
C MET A 68 26.41 3.30 13.83
N GLY A 69 25.84 3.95 14.85
CA GLY A 69 25.94 5.41 15.00
C GLY A 69 24.70 6.16 15.51
N MET A 70 23.53 5.52 15.62
CA MET A 70 22.37 6.13 16.27
C MET A 70 21.77 5.16 17.27
N THR A 71 22.21 5.23 18.53
CA THR A 71 21.35 4.75 19.62
C THR A 71 20.17 5.71 19.68
N PRO A 72 18.93 5.28 19.40
CA PRO A 72 17.78 6.14 19.65
C PRO A 72 17.85 6.52 21.13
N ALA A 73 17.79 7.81 21.43
CA ALA A 73 17.74 8.28 22.81
C ALA A 73 16.66 7.47 23.53
N ARG A 74 17.04 6.78 24.62
CA ARG A 74 16.17 5.85 25.32
C ARG A 74 14.90 6.60 25.71
N VAL A 75 13.78 6.29 25.06
CA VAL A 75 12.49 6.93 25.36
C VAL A 75 12.04 6.40 26.73
N PRO A 76 11.95 7.23 27.77
CA PRO A 76 11.62 6.75 29.10
C PRO A 76 10.28 6.01 29.11
N GLY A 77 10.27 4.80 29.68
CA GLY A 77 9.06 3.99 29.82
C GLY A 77 8.69 3.11 28.61
N LEU A 78 9.53 3.01 27.57
CA LEU A 78 9.35 2.03 26.48
C LEU A 78 10.45 0.96 26.54
N SER A 79 10.08 -0.30 26.29
CA SER A 79 11.05 -1.38 26.08
C SER A 79 11.68 -1.32 24.69
N ASP A 80 12.88 -1.87 24.54
CA ASP A 80 13.58 -1.91 23.25
C ASP A 80 12.75 -2.63 22.17
N ALA A 81 12.04 -3.69 22.55
CA ALA A 81 11.12 -4.40 21.66
C ALA A 81 9.98 -3.50 21.16
N LEU A 82 9.42 -2.65 22.03
CA LEU A 82 8.37 -1.71 21.65
C LEU A 82 8.93 -0.58 20.76
N VAL A 83 10.12 -0.07 21.07
CA VAL A 83 10.82 0.90 20.21
C VAL A 83 11.04 0.33 18.81
N ALA A 84 11.57 -0.91 18.71
CA ALA A 84 11.76 -1.59 17.44
C ALA A 84 10.45 -1.78 16.65
N ALA A 85 9.35 -2.08 17.36
CA ALA A 85 8.02 -2.19 16.77
C ALA A 85 7.54 -0.88 16.15
N ILE A 86 7.71 0.24 16.86
CA ILE A 86 7.34 1.58 16.40
C ILE A 86 8.17 1.94 15.16
N ILE A 87 9.48 1.71 15.22
CA ILE A 87 10.41 1.93 14.09
C ILE A 87 9.95 1.13 12.87
N SER A 88 9.64 -0.16 13.04
CA SER A 88 9.19 -1.04 11.96
C SER A 88 7.94 -0.49 11.26
N VAL A 89 6.96 -0.03 12.02
CA VAL A 89 5.76 0.62 11.47
C VAL A 89 6.10 1.93 10.76
N GLN A 90 6.87 2.81 11.39
CA GLN A 90 7.21 4.12 10.83
C GLN A 90 8.01 4.01 9.53
N ASN A 91 8.89 3.01 9.39
CA ASN A 91 9.66 2.77 8.16
C ASN A 91 8.81 2.54 6.91
N HIS A 92 7.53 2.21 7.04
CA HIS A 92 6.63 2.12 5.89
C HIS A 92 6.41 3.48 5.23
N PHE A 93 6.38 4.57 5.99
CA PHE A 93 5.95 5.89 5.52
C PHE A 93 6.87 7.04 5.95
N MET A 94 7.97 6.73 6.64
CA MET A 94 9.01 7.67 7.07
C MET A 94 10.37 7.14 6.65
N LEU A 95 11.15 7.98 5.96
CA LEU A 95 12.54 7.67 5.65
C LEU A 95 13.41 7.65 6.92
N ARG A 96 13.04 8.47 7.91
CA ARG A 96 13.72 8.57 9.20
C ARG A 96 12.65 8.40 10.29
N PRO A 97 12.49 7.20 10.86
CA PRO A 97 11.57 6.99 11.98
C PRO A 97 12.06 7.79 13.19
N ASP A 98 11.13 8.40 13.91
CA ASP A 98 11.44 9.30 15.04
C ASP A 98 11.06 8.69 16.39
N VAL A 99 10.53 7.45 16.40
CA VAL A 99 10.05 6.70 17.58
C VAL A 99 8.95 7.41 18.39
N ILE A 100 8.44 8.53 17.89
CA ILE A 100 7.44 9.37 18.54
C ILE A 100 6.07 9.15 17.89
N ILE A 101 5.04 9.02 18.72
CA ILE A 101 3.65 8.94 18.28
C ILE A 101 2.90 10.10 18.92
N SER A 102 2.95 11.26 18.28
CA SER A 102 2.18 12.43 18.70
C SER A 102 0.68 12.20 18.55
N SER A 103 -0.10 12.74 19.50
CA SER A 103 -1.56 12.73 19.42
C SER A 103 -2.02 13.45 18.13
N GLY A 104 -2.91 12.83 17.37
CA GLY A 104 -3.36 13.34 16.07
C GLY A 104 -2.28 13.33 14.97
N GLY A 105 -1.07 12.88 15.27
CA GLY A 105 0.04 12.78 14.31
C GLY A 105 -0.17 11.69 13.26
N THR A 106 0.69 11.70 12.24
CA THR A 106 0.61 10.77 11.10
C THR A 106 0.66 9.30 11.54
N THR A 107 1.61 8.95 12.42
CA THR A 107 1.75 7.58 12.94
C THR A 107 0.52 7.14 13.71
N ALA A 108 -0.03 7.99 14.59
CA ALA A 108 -1.26 7.70 15.33
C ALA A 108 -2.45 7.47 14.39
N ARG A 109 -2.60 8.31 13.35
CA ARG A 109 -3.64 8.19 12.33
C ARG A 109 -3.54 6.86 11.56
N TYR A 110 -2.34 6.48 11.11
CA TYR A 110 -2.14 5.21 10.41
C TYR A 110 -2.37 4.00 11.31
N LEU A 111 -1.87 4.03 12.56
CA LEU A 111 -2.18 2.99 13.53
C LEU A 111 -3.69 2.89 13.78
N GLY A 112 -4.43 4.00 13.84
CA GLY A 112 -5.89 4.00 13.99
C GLY A 112 -6.62 3.31 12.83
N ASN A 113 -6.15 3.53 11.60
CA ASN A 113 -6.81 3.05 10.37
C ASN A 113 -6.19 1.77 9.76
N TRP A 114 -5.17 1.21 10.41
CA TRP A 114 -4.44 0.04 9.89
C TRP A 114 -5.34 -1.16 9.66
N GLU A 115 -5.42 -1.58 8.41
CA GLU A 115 -6.22 -2.72 7.95
C GLU A 115 -5.73 -3.18 6.58
N VAL A 116 -5.62 -4.49 6.40
CA VAL A 116 -5.28 -5.12 5.12
C VAL A 116 -6.48 -5.03 4.17
N LYS A 117 -6.33 -4.32 3.05
CA LYS A 117 -7.35 -4.23 2.01
C LYS A 117 -7.31 -5.42 1.08
N THR A 118 -8.44 -5.65 0.44
CA THR A 118 -8.64 -6.77 -0.50
C THR A 118 -7.86 -6.55 -1.80
N ILE A 119 -7.49 -7.67 -2.41
CA ILE A 119 -7.00 -7.73 -3.78
C ILE A 119 -8.17 -8.23 -4.63
N ALA A 120 -8.52 -7.50 -5.70
CA ALA A 120 -9.63 -7.89 -6.56
C ALA A 120 -9.41 -9.28 -7.17
N LYS A 121 -10.50 -9.98 -7.46
CA LYS A 121 -10.46 -11.32 -8.04
C LYS A 121 -9.62 -11.31 -9.33
N ASN A 122 -8.72 -12.29 -9.46
CA ASN A 122 -7.81 -12.47 -10.60
C ASN A 122 -6.68 -11.42 -10.71
N VAL A 123 -6.50 -10.51 -9.75
CA VAL A 123 -5.31 -9.65 -9.72
C VAL A 123 -4.13 -10.43 -9.18
N GLN A 124 -3.02 -10.38 -9.93
CA GLN A 124 -1.77 -11.05 -9.58
C GLN A 124 -0.72 -10.00 -9.21
N LEU A 125 0.00 -10.25 -8.12
CA LEU A 125 1.10 -9.41 -7.66
C LEU A 125 2.35 -10.29 -7.48
N PRO A 126 3.06 -10.65 -8.54
CA PRO A 126 4.29 -11.43 -8.42
C PRO A 126 5.43 -10.61 -7.80
N GLY A 127 6.27 -11.28 -7.01
CA GLY A 127 7.55 -10.75 -6.51
C GLY A 127 7.43 -9.35 -5.87
N ARG A 128 8.18 -8.39 -6.43
CA ARG A 128 8.28 -7.01 -5.93
C ARG A 128 6.96 -6.24 -5.95
N LEU A 129 5.99 -6.62 -6.78
CA LEU A 129 4.65 -6.02 -6.73
C LEU A 129 3.93 -6.37 -5.43
N ARG A 130 4.06 -7.61 -4.95
CA ARG A 130 3.45 -7.98 -3.67
C ARG A 130 4.09 -7.23 -2.51
N GLU A 131 5.41 -7.10 -2.54
CA GLU A 131 6.16 -6.33 -1.55
C GLU A 131 5.72 -4.87 -1.52
N ALA A 132 5.62 -4.21 -2.68
CA ALA A 132 5.18 -2.84 -2.77
C ALA A 132 3.73 -2.66 -2.29
N TRP A 133 2.85 -3.59 -2.66
CA TRP A 133 1.47 -3.61 -2.15
C TRP A 133 1.43 -3.77 -0.64
N ASP A 134 2.18 -4.70 -0.07
CA ASP A 134 2.17 -4.95 1.38
C ASP A 134 2.64 -3.72 2.20
N LEU A 135 3.50 -2.86 1.65
CA LEU A 135 3.92 -1.60 2.28
C LEU A 135 2.83 -0.53 2.25
N VAL A 136 2.15 -0.38 1.11
CA VAL A 136 1.14 0.66 0.89
C VAL A 136 -0.20 0.28 1.52
N ASN A 137 -0.62 -0.96 1.31
CA ASN A 137 -1.96 -1.49 1.57
C ASN A 137 -2.50 -1.13 2.96
N PRO A 138 -1.76 -1.35 4.07
CA PRO A 138 -2.31 -1.14 5.39
C PRO A 138 -2.60 0.33 5.73
N LEU A 139 -1.94 1.24 5.02
CA LEU A 139 -2.01 2.69 5.22
C LEU A 139 -3.08 3.36 4.35
N LEU A 140 -3.60 2.64 3.34
CA LEU A 140 -4.62 3.17 2.44
C LEU A 140 -5.92 3.47 3.18
N PRO A 141 -6.66 4.53 2.77
CA PRO A 141 -7.96 4.85 3.34
C PRO A 141 -8.95 3.70 3.19
N LYS A 142 -9.90 3.61 4.13
CA LYS A 142 -10.97 2.60 4.11
C LYS A 142 -11.74 2.67 2.79
N GLY A 143 -12.07 1.51 2.23
CA GLY A 143 -12.73 1.40 0.92
C GLY A 143 -11.76 1.29 -0.26
N SER A 144 -10.46 1.48 -0.04
CA SER A 144 -9.44 1.15 -1.04
C SER A 144 -9.34 -0.36 -1.25
N TYR A 145 -8.95 -0.77 -2.45
CA TYR A 145 -8.60 -2.16 -2.79
C TYR A 145 -7.61 -2.19 -3.96
N CYS A 146 -6.88 -3.30 -4.15
CA CYS A 146 -6.02 -3.47 -5.33
C CYS A 146 -6.88 -3.88 -6.52
N SER A 147 -7.07 -2.96 -7.47
CA SER A 147 -7.90 -3.18 -8.66
C SER A 147 -7.09 -3.76 -9.82
N SER A 148 -5.78 -3.52 -9.87
CA SER A 148 -4.90 -4.14 -10.87
C SER A 148 -3.45 -4.29 -10.43
N GLY A 149 -2.76 -5.23 -11.07
CA GLY A 149 -1.38 -5.61 -10.81
C GLY A 149 -0.72 -6.09 -12.10
N TYR A 150 -0.05 -7.24 -12.08
CA TYR A 150 0.48 -7.86 -13.30
C TYR A 150 -0.65 -8.19 -14.30
N ARG A 151 -0.36 -7.98 -15.59
CA ARG A 151 -1.28 -8.30 -16.70
C ARG A 151 -0.48 -8.78 -17.91
N SER A 152 -0.88 -9.87 -18.56
CA SER A 152 -0.24 -10.30 -19.82
C SER A 152 -0.57 -9.39 -21.00
N SER A 153 0.16 -9.51 -22.11
CA SER A 153 -0.15 -8.82 -23.36
C SER A 153 -1.51 -9.19 -23.93
N GLU A 154 -1.87 -10.47 -23.85
CA GLU A 154 -3.19 -10.96 -24.28
C GLU A 154 -4.29 -10.35 -23.42
N ARG A 155 -4.12 -10.32 -22.09
CA ARG A 155 -5.11 -9.71 -21.20
C ARG A 155 -5.23 -8.19 -21.41
N GLN A 156 -4.13 -7.51 -21.74
CA GLN A 156 -4.16 -6.09 -22.11
C GLN A 156 -4.95 -5.87 -23.42
N ARG A 157 -4.79 -6.76 -24.40
CA ARG A 157 -5.54 -6.75 -25.66
C ARG A 157 -7.02 -7.02 -25.44
N GLU A 158 -7.37 -8.02 -24.64
CA GLU A 158 -8.76 -8.29 -24.26
C GLU A 158 -9.44 -7.08 -23.63
N LEU A 159 -8.72 -6.36 -22.75
CA LEU A 159 -9.23 -5.14 -22.14
C LEU A 159 -9.47 -4.04 -23.18
N LEU A 160 -8.53 -3.86 -24.13
CA LEU A 160 -8.69 -2.92 -25.24
C LEU A 160 -9.93 -3.27 -26.08
N HIS A 161 -10.12 -4.55 -26.42
CA HIS A 161 -11.26 -5.00 -27.20
C HIS A 161 -12.59 -4.82 -26.43
N ASN A 162 -12.59 -5.06 -25.11
CA ASN A 162 -13.76 -4.82 -24.28
C ASN A 162 -14.10 -3.32 -24.21
N PHE A 163 -13.10 -2.45 -24.09
CA PHE A 163 -13.32 -1.00 -24.16
C PHE A 163 -13.92 -0.59 -25.50
N PHE A 164 -13.42 -1.15 -26.60
CA PHE A 164 -13.90 -0.84 -27.93
C PHE A 164 -15.34 -1.33 -28.19
N ASN A 165 -15.64 -2.60 -27.88
CA ASN A 165 -16.92 -3.23 -28.23
C ASN A 165 -18.01 -3.08 -27.19
N VAL A 166 -17.65 -2.81 -25.94
CA VAL A 166 -18.61 -2.83 -24.82
C VAL A 166 -18.64 -1.47 -24.13
N THR A 167 -17.53 -1.06 -23.52
CA THR A 167 -17.54 0.10 -22.61
C THR A 167 -17.79 1.42 -23.34
N TYR A 168 -17.11 1.64 -24.47
CA TYR A 168 -17.12 2.91 -25.18
C TYR A 168 -17.72 2.82 -26.59
N LYS A 169 -18.42 1.72 -26.91
CA LYS A 169 -18.97 1.50 -28.25
C LYS A 169 -19.81 2.67 -28.74
N ALA A 170 -20.74 3.15 -27.91
CA ALA A 170 -21.62 4.25 -28.26
C ALA A 170 -20.84 5.54 -28.54
N ASP A 171 -19.89 5.89 -27.67
CA ASP A 171 -19.05 7.09 -27.82
C ASP A 171 -18.15 7.00 -29.05
N ILE A 172 -17.62 5.81 -29.35
CA ILE A 172 -16.78 5.57 -30.53
C ILE A 172 -17.62 5.72 -31.79
N ILE A 173 -18.81 5.14 -31.87
CA ILE A 173 -19.71 5.29 -33.03
C ILE A 173 -20.13 6.75 -33.19
N ALA A 174 -20.47 7.44 -32.10
CA ALA A 174 -20.83 8.85 -32.13
C ALA A 174 -19.68 9.73 -32.66
N LYS A 175 -18.44 9.41 -32.32
CA LYS A 175 -17.25 10.19 -32.72
C LYS A 175 -16.73 9.84 -34.12
N TYR A 176 -16.70 8.55 -34.48
CA TYR A 176 -16.04 8.06 -35.69
C TYR A 176 -17.02 7.60 -36.79
N GLY A 177 -18.30 7.46 -36.46
CA GLY A 177 -19.33 6.92 -37.35
C GLY A 177 -19.37 5.39 -37.37
N GLN A 178 -20.57 4.86 -37.68
CA GLN A 178 -20.84 3.42 -37.72
C GLN A 178 -19.93 2.67 -38.71
N ALA A 179 -19.76 3.19 -39.93
CA ALA A 179 -18.94 2.54 -40.96
C ALA A 179 -17.46 2.37 -40.55
N ALA A 180 -16.88 3.38 -39.90
CA ALA A 180 -15.49 3.31 -39.43
C ALA A 180 -15.36 2.32 -38.25
N TYR A 181 -16.34 2.31 -37.35
CA TYR A 181 -16.41 1.33 -36.27
C TYR A 181 -16.47 -0.10 -36.81
N ASP A 182 -17.38 -0.38 -37.75
CA ASP A 182 -17.57 -1.72 -38.33
C ASP A 182 -16.32 -2.20 -39.08
N ALA A 183 -15.65 -1.30 -39.82
CA ALA A 183 -14.39 -1.61 -40.50
C ALA A 183 -13.30 -2.04 -39.50
N ALA A 184 -13.16 -1.32 -38.37
CA ALA A 184 -12.23 -1.70 -37.31
C ALA A 184 -12.65 -3.01 -36.61
N ALA A 185 -13.95 -3.19 -36.37
CA ALA A 185 -14.52 -4.35 -35.68
C ALA A 185 -14.39 -5.67 -36.46
N THR A 186 -14.24 -5.60 -37.79
CA THR A 186 -14.15 -6.79 -38.68
C THR A 186 -13.03 -7.75 -38.27
N ASN A 187 -11.87 -7.22 -37.86
CA ASN A 187 -10.78 -8.02 -37.29
C ASN A 187 -9.99 -7.19 -36.28
N LEU A 188 -10.37 -7.27 -35.00
CA LEU A 188 -9.80 -6.44 -33.94
C LEU A 188 -8.29 -6.62 -33.78
N VAL A 189 -7.76 -7.83 -34.02
CA VAL A 189 -6.32 -8.11 -33.87
C VAL A 189 -5.54 -7.49 -35.03
N ALA A 190 -6.01 -7.68 -36.27
CA ALA A 190 -5.37 -7.07 -37.44
C ALA A 190 -5.47 -5.53 -37.39
N ASN A 191 -6.54 -5.01 -36.80
CA ASN A 191 -6.81 -3.57 -36.68
C ASN A 191 -6.43 -2.99 -35.31
N GLU A 192 -5.57 -3.64 -34.51
CA GLU A 192 -5.32 -3.28 -33.10
C GLU A 192 -4.89 -1.81 -32.93
N ALA A 193 -4.06 -1.29 -33.86
CA ALA A 193 -3.64 0.11 -33.84
C ALA A 193 -4.82 1.08 -34.03
N LYS A 194 -5.77 0.74 -34.91
CA LYS A 194 -6.96 1.57 -35.16
C LYS A 194 -7.94 1.49 -34.00
N VAL A 195 -8.14 0.30 -33.45
CA VAL A 195 -8.94 0.07 -32.24
C VAL A 195 -8.40 0.92 -31.08
N LEU A 196 -7.07 0.90 -30.88
CA LEU A 196 -6.38 1.70 -29.87
C LEU A 196 -6.55 3.21 -30.09
N GLU A 197 -6.39 3.68 -31.32
CA GLU A 197 -6.63 5.08 -31.70
C GLU A 197 -8.05 5.52 -31.33
N MET A 198 -9.06 4.71 -31.68
CA MET A 198 -10.46 5.03 -31.43
C MET A 198 -10.79 5.07 -29.93
N VAL A 199 -10.32 4.09 -29.15
CA VAL A 199 -10.51 4.06 -27.68
C VAL A 199 -9.83 5.26 -27.01
N ARG A 200 -8.62 5.63 -27.44
CA ARG A 200 -7.95 6.84 -26.92
C ARG A 200 -8.66 8.11 -27.36
N GLY A 201 -9.21 8.14 -28.57
CA GLY A 201 -9.92 9.28 -29.11
C GLY A 201 -11.17 9.65 -28.32
N VAL A 202 -11.85 8.68 -27.70
CA VAL A 202 -12.98 8.95 -26.79
C VAL A 202 -12.53 9.26 -25.36
N GLY A 203 -11.23 9.45 -25.12
CA GLY A 203 -10.68 9.96 -23.88
C GLY A 203 -10.20 8.89 -22.88
N GLN A 204 -10.27 7.60 -23.23
CA GLN A 204 -9.77 6.53 -22.37
C GLN A 204 -8.24 6.39 -22.49
N ALA A 205 -7.54 6.53 -21.37
CA ALA A 205 -6.13 6.21 -21.28
C ALA A 205 -5.95 4.69 -21.25
N ILE A 206 -5.35 4.12 -22.30
CA ILE A 206 -4.96 2.71 -22.34
C ILE A 206 -3.61 2.57 -23.06
N ALA A 207 -2.70 1.81 -22.45
CA ALA A 207 -1.41 1.50 -23.03
C ALA A 207 -1.55 0.50 -24.18
N THR A 208 -0.69 0.64 -25.19
CA THR A 208 -0.59 -0.33 -26.29
C THR A 208 -0.28 -1.71 -25.72
N PRO A 209 -0.97 -2.78 -26.15
CA PRO A 209 -0.60 -4.14 -25.80
C PRO A 209 0.89 -4.41 -26.07
N GLY A 210 1.60 -4.88 -25.06
CA GLY A 210 3.05 -5.11 -25.09
C GLY A 210 3.88 -3.97 -24.49
N ARG A 211 3.25 -2.83 -24.18
CA ARG A 211 3.94 -1.61 -23.69
C ARG A 211 3.43 -1.11 -22.35
N SER A 212 2.45 -1.76 -21.72
CA SER A 212 1.93 -1.36 -20.41
C SER A 212 2.92 -1.68 -19.28
N ALA A 213 3.06 -0.78 -18.31
CA ALA A 213 3.84 -1.03 -17.09
C ALA A 213 3.33 -2.26 -16.30
N HIS A 214 2.02 -2.53 -16.36
CA HIS A 214 1.42 -3.74 -15.77
C HIS A 214 1.97 -5.04 -16.39
N GLN A 215 2.35 -5.01 -17.67
CA GLN A 215 2.93 -6.17 -18.36
C GLN A 215 4.38 -6.42 -17.99
N GLN A 216 5.06 -5.38 -17.50
CA GLN A 216 6.43 -5.47 -17.02
C GLN A 216 6.48 -5.84 -15.52
N SER A 217 5.32 -6.13 -14.91
CA SER A 217 5.18 -6.26 -13.46
C SER A 217 5.68 -5.04 -12.69
N LYS A 218 5.46 -3.83 -13.24
CA LYS A 218 5.95 -2.57 -12.68
C LYS A 218 4.86 -1.66 -12.13
N ALA A 219 3.59 -2.03 -12.23
CA ALA A 219 2.49 -1.14 -11.87
C ALA A 219 1.40 -1.83 -11.05
N ILE A 220 0.77 -1.02 -10.20
CA ILE A 220 -0.40 -1.39 -9.39
C ILE A 220 -1.43 -0.26 -9.53
N ASP A 221 -2.68 -0.66 -9.71
CA ASP A 221 -3.82 0.25 -9.63
C ASP A 221 -4.57 0.01 -8.32
N VAL A 222 -4.88 1.11 -7.63
CA VAL A 222 -5.70 1.15 -6.42
C VAL A 222 -7.07 1.69 -6.79
N GLY A 223 -8.11 0.89 -6.53
CA GLY A 223 -9.50 1.32 -6.69
C GLY A 223 -10.11 1.80 -5.36
N GLY A 224 -11.26 2.44 -5.45
CA GLY A 224 -12.05 2.90 -4.31
C GLY A 224 -13.07 3.96 -4.73
N PRO A 225 -13.87 4.49 -3.80
CA PRO A 225 -14.68 5.67 -4.07
C PRO A 225 -13.83 6.87 -4.50
N SER A 226 -14.28 7.65 -5.48
CA SER A 226 -13.50 8.79 -5.99
C SER A 226 -13.21 9.89 -4.95
N THR A 227 -13.99 9.92 -3.86
CA THR A 227 -13.81 10.84 -2.73
C THR A 227 -12.53 10.57 -1.93
N ILE A 228 -11.92 9.39 -2.06
CA ILE A 228 -10.69 9.01 -1.34
C ILE A 228 -9.43 8.99 -2.21
N ASP A 229 -9.53 9.22 -3.52
CA ASP A 229 -8.39 9.17 -4.45
C ASP A 229 -7.22 10.10 -4.02
N ASN A 230 -7.56 11.31 -3.56
CA ASN A 230 -6.53 12.28 -3.15
C ASN A 230 -5.77 11.80 -1.91
N GLU A 231 -6.45 11.10 -1.00
CA GLU A 231 -5.79 10.50 0.16
C GLU A 231 -4.97 9.27 -0.25
N GLN A 232 -5.45 8.44 -1.18
CA GLN A 232 -4.66 7.34 -1.75
C GLN A 232 -3.35 7.85 -2.37
N VAL A 233 -3.42 8.88 -3.22
CA VAL A 233 -2.22 9.51 -3.82
C VAL A 233 -1.26 9.99 -2.73
N LYS A 234 -1.77 10.70 -1.71
CA LYS A 234 -0.94 11.22 -0.61
C LYS A 234 -0.22 10.10 0.15
N VAL A 235 -0.93 9.02 0.49
CA VAL A 235 -0.36 7.86 1.19
C VAL A 235 0.71 7.19 0.32
N ILE A 236 0.39 6.87 -0.93
CA ILE A 236 1.32 6.17 -1.84
C ILE A 236 2.57 7.01 -2.08
N ALA A 237 2.43 8.31 -2.32
CA ALA A 237 3.57 9.21 -2.50
C ALA A 237 4.43 9.29 -1.24
N GLN A 238 3.82 9.26 -0.05
CA GLN A 238 4.55 9.23 1.21
C GLN A 238 5.34 7.92 1.37
N VAL A 239 4.73 6.76 1.12
CA VAL A 239 5.38 5.45 1.17
C VAL A 239 6.50 5.35 0.14
N ALA A 240 6.30 5.90 -1.06
CA ALA A 240 7.31 5.93 -2.11
C ALA A 240 8.56 6.72 -1.74
N ARG A 241 8.40 7.86 -1.04
CA ARG A 241 9.54 8.62 -0.49
C ARG A 241 10.29 7.88 0.60
N ALA A 242 9.61 7.08 1.40
CA ALA A 242 10.23 6.26 2.45
C ALA A 242 10.94 5.02 1.88
N ASN A 243 10.47 4.49 0.74
CA ASN A 243 10.95 3.26 0.13
C ASN A 243 11.44 3.45 -1.31
N PRO A 244 12.41 4.36 -1.56
CA PRO A 244 12.83 4.71 -2.91
C PRO A 244 13.58 3.58 -3.63
N HIS A 245 14.02 2.54 -2.92
CA HIS A 245 14.66 1.36 -3.50
C HIS A 245 13.66 0.42 -4.21
N LEU A 246 12.37 0.51 -3.85
CA LEU A 246 11.30 -0.33 -4.38
C LEU A 246 10.32 0.47 -5.24
N LEU A 247 9.91 1.65 -4.78
CA LEU A 247 8.94 2.49 -5.47
C LEU A 247 9.63 3.53 -6.35
N SER A 248 9.07 3.77 -7.54
CA SER A 248 9.62 4.73 -8.50
C SER A 248 9.34 6.19 -8.11
N GLY A 249 8.29 6.40 -7.30
CA GLY A 249 7.74 7.73 -7.00
C GLY A 249 6.67 8.21 -7.98
N LYS A 250 6.44 7.49 -9.10
CA LYS A 250 5.36 7.79 -10.03
C LYS A 250 4.03 7.33 -9.43
N VAL A 251 3.17 8.31 -9.14
CA VAL A 251 1.81 8.12 -8.62
C VAL A 251 0.88 9.02 -9.40
N LEU A 252 -0.15 8.45 -10.05
CA LEU A 252 -1.05 9.16 -10.93
C LEU A 252 -2.50 8.86 -10.57
N LYS A 253 -3.33 9.90 -10.55
CA LYS A 253 -4.78 9.75 -10.49
C LYS A 253 -5.30 9.54 -11.91
N GLU A 254 -5.88 8.37 -12.17
CA GLU A 254 -6.42 8.01 -13.47
C GLU A 254 -7.88 8.46 -13.62
N ARG A 255 -8.30 8.73 -14.85
CA ARG A 255 -9.67 9.20 -15.14
C ARG A 255 -10.74 8.15 -14.86
N ASN A 256 -10.36 6.88 -14.80
CA ASN A 256 -11.25 5.75 -14.51
C ASN A 256 -11.51 5.57 -13.00
N GLY A 257 -11.11 6.53 -12.15
CA GLY A 257 -11.32 6.47 -10.70
C GLY A 257 -10.38 5.51 -9.99
N CYS A 258 -9.21 5.24 -10.56
CA CYS A 258 -8.14 4.50 -9.90
C CYS A 258 -6.93 5.40 -9.63
N VAL A 259 -6.12 5.04 -8.65
CA VAL A 259 -4.80 5.62 -8.43
C VAL A 259 -3.74 4.61 -8.84
N HIS A 260 -2.97 4.97 -9.85
CA HIS A 260 -1.89 4.18 -10.40
C HIS A 260 -0.57 4.51 -9.71
N PHE A 261 0.25 3.49 -9.43
CA PHE A 261 1.63 3.71 -9.02
C PHE A 261 2.60 2.65 -9.55
N GLU A 262 3.85 3.05 -9.71
CA GLU A 262 4.89 2.20 -10.30
C GLU A 262 6.04 1.86 -9.33
N ILE A 263 6.58 0.64 -9.49
CA ILE A 263 7.79 0.14 -8.84
C ILE A 263 9.00 0.22 -9.78
N ARG A 264 10.23 0.09 -9.24
CA ARG A 264 11.48 0.13 -10.01
C ARG A 264 11.82 -1.19 -10.70
#